data_AF-A0A7J6L614-F1
#
_entry.id   AF-A0A7J6L614-F1
#
_cell.length_a   1.000
_cell.length_b   1.000
_cell.length_c   1.000
_cell.angle_alpha   90.00
_cell.angle_beta   90.00
_cell.angle_gamma   90.00
#
_symmetry.space_group_name_H-M   'P 1'
#
loop_
_entity.id
_entity.type
_entity.pdbx_description
1 polymer ?
#
loop_
_entity_poly.entity_id
_entity_poly.type
_entity_poly.pdbx_seq_one_letter_code
_entity_poly.pdbx_strand_id
1 'polypeptide(L)'
;MAHKSNPYKKARAAMRWKWKKKRTRRLQRKRRKMRQRSKLFNSHQGLVFSNMAHKSNPYKKARAAMRWKWKKKRTRRLQRKRRKMRQRSK
;
A
#
# COMPACT_ATOMS: atom_id res chain seq x y z
N MET A 1 -29.01 -15.35 -10.43
CA MET A 1 -28.94 -16.55 -9.57
C MET A 1 -28.79 -16.15 -8.10
N ALA A 2 -29.89 -16.25 -7.35
CA ALA A 2 -29.96 -15.92 -5.94
C ALA A 2 -29.49 -17.12 -5.10
N HIS A 3 -28.31 -17.04 -4.49
CA HIS A 3 -27.93 -18.00 -3.45
C HIS A 3 -28.43 -17.50 -2.09
N LYS A 4 -29.74 -17.66 -1.84
CA LYS A 4 -30.31 -17.58 -0.48
C LYS A 4 -30.13 -18.94 0.21
N SER A 5 -28.89 -19.44 0.22
CA SER A 5 -28.53 -20.61 1.01
C SER A 5 -27.90 -20.15 2.31
N ASN A 6 -28.44 -20.70 3.38
CA ASN A 6 -28.27 -20.28 4.75
C ASN A 6 -26.77 -20.16 5.15
N PRO A 7 -26.22 -18.94 5.32
CA PRO A 7 -24.76 -18.72 5.28
C PRO A 7 -24.01 -19.18 6.55
N TYR A 8 -24.72 -19.79 7.50
CA TYR A 8 -24.14 -20.31 8.74
C TYR A 8 -23.85 -21.82 8.71
N LYS A 9 -24.39 -22.58 7.76
CA LYS A 9 -24.14 -24.03 7.66
C LYS A 9 -22.68 -24.26 7.24
N LYS A 10 -21.88 -24.84 8.14
CA LYS A 10 -20.46 -25.17 7.92
C LYS A 10 -20.31 -26.60 7.38
N ALA A 11 -20.77 -26.86 6.16
CA ALA A 11 -20.53 -28.16 5.51
C ALA A 11 -19.07 -28.34 5.02
N ARG A 12 -18.31 -27.23 4.94
CA ARG A 12 -16.86 -27.21 4.72
C ARG A 12 -16.23 -26.42 5.87
N ALA A 13 -14.96 -26.69 6.19
CA ALA A 13 -14.12 -25.92 7.11
C ALA A 13 -13.89 -24.47 6.62
N ALA A 14 -14.97 -23.73 6.45
CA ALA A 14 -15.01 -22.39 5.90
C ALA A 14 -14.85 -21.38 7.03
N MET A 15 -14.11 -20.32 6.73
CA MET A 15 -13.95 -19.18 7.63
C MET A 15 -15.30 -18.64 8.08
N ARG A 16 -15.46 -18.42 9.40
CA ARG A 16 -16.71 -17.96 10.01
C ARG A 16 -17.33 -16.81 9.22
N TRP A 17 -18.58 -16.98 8.81
CA TRP A 17 -19.32 -16.04 7.96
C TRP A 17 -19.24 -14.58 8.43
N LYS A 18 -19.32 -14.33 9.75
CA LYS A 18 -19.17 -12.99 10.34
C LYS A 18 -17.85 -12.31 9.92
N TRP A 19 -16.74 -13.04 9.96
CA TRP A 19 -15.42 -12.54 9.58
C TRP A 19 -15.29 -12.36 8.07
N LYS A 20 -15.85 -13.28 7.27
CA LYS A 20 -15.93 -13.14 5.80
C LYS A 20 -16.71 -11.88 5.41
N LYS A 21 -17.88 -11.65 6.03
CA LYS A 21 -18.72 -10.44 5.83
C LYS A 21 -18.01 -9.16 6.26
N LYS A 22 -17.28 -9.17 7.39
CA LYS A 22 -16.48 -8.00 7.83
C LYS A 22 -15.35 -7.69 6.85
N ARG A 23 -14.67 -8.71 6.31
CA ARG A 23 -13.59 -8.57 5.32
C ARG A 23 -14.10 -7.96 4.02
N THR A 24 -15.20 -8.48 3.46
CA THR A 24 -15.76 -7.96 2.21
C THR A 24 -16.31 -6.54 2.37
N ARG A 25 -16.94 -6.21 3.50
CA ARG A 25 -17.38 -4.83 3.81
C ARG A 25 -16.20 -3.83 3.86
N ARG A 26 -15.08 -4.21 4.48
CA ARG A 26 -13.87 -3.36 4.50
C ARG A 26 -13.31 -3.12 3.10
N LEU A 27 -13.27 -4.17 2.26
CA LEU A 27 -12.81 -4.06 0.88
C LEU A 27 -13.74 -3.16 0.05
N GLN A 28 -15.06 -3.31 0.21
CA GLN A 28 -16.04 -2.48 -0.48
C GLN A 28 -15.93 -1.00 -0.07
N ARG A 29 -15.70 -0.71 1.22
CA ARG A 29 -15.46 0.67 1.70
C ARG A 29 -14.20 1.28 1.08
N LYS A 30 -13.11 0.52 0.96
CA LYS A 30 -11.89 0.96 0.26
C LYS A 30 -12.17 1.27 -1.22
N ARG A 31 -12.86 0.36 -1.92
CA ARG A 31 -13.26 0.57 -3.33
C ARG A 31 -14.15 1.80 -3.51
N ARG A 32 -15.11 2.04 -2.60
CA ARG A 32 -15.99 3.22 -2.63
C ARG A 32 -15.19 4.52 -2.48
N LYS A 33 -14.25 4.58 -1.53
CA LYS A 33 -13.38 5.75 -1.33
C LYS A 33 -12.49 6.01 -2.56
N MET A 34 -11.94 4.98 -3.18
CA MET A 34 -11.17 5.15 -4.43
C MET A 34 -12.04 5.67 -5.57
N ARG A 35 -13.24 5.10 -5.77
CA ARG A 35 -14.17 5.56 -6.82
C ARG A 35 -14.59 7.02 -6.62
N GLN A 36 -14.84 7.45 -5.38
CA GLN A 36 -15.16 8.86 -5.10
C GLN A 36 -14.01 9.80 -5.48
N ARG A 37 -12.76 9.42 -5.18
CA ARG A 37 -11.57 10.19 -5.59
C ARG A 37 -11.42 10.27 -7.11
N SER A 38 -11.69 9.17 -7.81
CA SER A 38 -11.66 9.14 -9.28
C SER A 38 -12.79 9.94 -9.91
N LYS A 39 -13.98 9.97 -9.29
CA LYS A 39 -15.10 10.80 -9.76
C LYS A 39 -14.79 12.29 -9.67
N LEU A 40 -14.20 12.75 -8.57
CA LEU A 40 -13.77 14.16 -8.39
C LEU A 40 -12.63 14.54 -9.35
N PHE A 41 -11.78 13.58 -9.72
CA PHE A 41 -10.72 13.80 -10.70
C PHE A 41 -11.30 13.97 -12.11
N ASN A 42 -12.24 13.11 -12.51
CA ASN A 42 -12.82 13.13 -13.85
C ASN A 42 -13.86 14.25 -14.07
N SER A 43 -14.44 14.83 -13.02
CA SER A 43 -15.43 15.92 -13.15
C SER A 43 -14.79 17.29 -13.42
N HIS A 44 -13.48 17.45 -13.21
CA HIS A 44 -12.77 18.72 -13.45
C HIS A 44 -11.67 18.64 -14.53
N GLN A 45 -11.51 17.51 -15.21
CA GLN A 45 -10.34 17.26 -16.06
C GLN A 45 -10.69 16.50 -17.33
N GLY A 46 -11.55 17.10 -18.16
CA GLY A 46 -11.82 16.62 -19.51
C GLY A 46 -10.78 17.03 -20.56
N LEU A 47 -10.02 18.12 -20.37
CA LEU A 47 -9.33 18.73 -21.53
C LEU A 47 -7.92 19.33 -21.33
N VAL A 48 -7.28 19.37 -20.16
CA VAL A 48 -6.07 20.26 -20.03
C VAL A 48 -4.80 19.69 -19.35
N PHE A 49 -4.77 18.47 -18.79
CA PHE A 49 -3.64 18.09 -17.89
C PHE A 49 -2.75 16.91 -18.32
N SER A 50 -2.69 16.58 -19.62
CA SER A 50 -1.75 15.57 -20.10
C SER A 50 -0.27 16.01 -20.01
N ASN A 51 0.02 17.32 -19.95
CA ASN A 51 1.40 17.83 -20.04
C ASN A 51 2.08 18.28 -18.72
N MET A 52 1.44 18.18 -17.55
CA MET A 52 2.05 18.64 -16.27
C MET A 52 2.30 17.57 -15.20
N ALA A 53 1.94 16.30 -15.44
CA ALA A 53 1.88 15.29 -14.37
C ALA A 53 3.24 14.73 -13.89
N HIS A 54 4.38 15.09 -14.49
CA HIS A 54 5.67 14.45 -14.19
C HIS A 54 6.64 15.21 -13.28
N LYS A 55 6.36 16.46 -12.86
CA LYS A 55 7.34 17.27 -12.12
C LYS A 55 7.14 17.37 -10.59
N SER A 56 6.00 16.93 -10.05
CA SER A 56 5.72 17.15 -8.61
C SER A 56 4.75 16.14 -8.00
N ASN A 57 4.97 14.82 -8.16
CA ASN A 57 4.19 13.84 -7.38
C ASN A 57 4.74 13.71 -5.93
N PRO A 58 4.08 14.28 -4.91
CA PRO A 58 4.57 14.28 -3.52
C PRO A 58 4.66 12.86 -2.93
N TYR A 59 3.86 11.92 -3.43
CA TYR A 59 3.88 10.51 -2.98
C TYR A 59 5.16 9.79 -3.42
N LYS A 60 5.66 10.08 -4.63
CA LYS A 60 6.96 9.55 -5.10
C LYS A 60 8.13 10.17 -4.33
N LYS A 61 8.08 11.47 -4.02
CA LYS A 61 9.11 12.19 -3.23
C LYS A 61 9.21 11.65 -1.79
N ALA A 62 8.08 11.42 -1.11
CA ALA A 62 8.06 10.88 0.25
C ALA A 62 8.62 9.44 0.33
N ARG A 63 8.31 8.58 -0.66
CA ARG A 63 8.83 7.21 -0.74
C ARG A 63 10.34 7.16 -1.02
N ALA A 64 10.86 8.10 -1.82
CA ALA A 64 12.30 8.23 -2.08
C ALA A 64 13.09 8.65 -0.83
N ALA A 65 12.58 9.63 -0.07
CA ALA A 65 13.22 10.09 1.17
C ALA A 65 13.29 9.00 2.25
N MET A 66 12.24 8.20 2.41
CA MET A 66 12.27 7.03 3.31
C MET A 66 13.32 6.01 2.87
N ARG A 67 13.36 5.68 1.57
CA ARG A 67 14.36 4.73 1.02
C ARG A 67 15.80 5.22 1.25
N TRP A 68 16.04 6.53 1.17
CA TRP A 68 17.34 7.14 1.47
C TRP A 68 17.78 6.95 2.92
N LYS A 69 16.88 7.18 3.89
CA LYS A 69 17.16 6.95 5.32
C LYS A 69 17.50 5.48 5.60
N TRP A 70 16.77 4.53 5.01
CA TRP A 70 17.07 3.10 5.12
C TRP A 70 18.41 2.72 4.48
N LYS A 71 18.76 3.30 3.33
CA LYS A 71 20.07 3.12 2.68
C LYS A 71 21.21 3.61 3.59
N LYS A 72 21.09 4.81 4.18
CA LYS A 72 22.08 5.38 5.12
C LYS A 72 22.25 4.54 6.40
N LYS A 73 21.17 3.97 6.93
CA LYS A 73 21.23 3.07 8.11
C LYS A 73 21.98 1.79 7.78
N ARG A 74 21.77 1.20 6.59
CA ARG A 74 22.47 0.00 6.12
C ARG A 74 23.97 0.24 5.95
N THR A 75 24.36 1.34 5.31
CA THR A 75 25.78 1.66 5.08
C THR A 75 26.54 1.96 6.38
N ARG A 76 25.94 2.68 7.35
CA ARG A 76 26.56 2.90 8.67
C ARG A 76 26.85 1.59 9.42
N ARG A 77 25.94 0.62 9.38
CA ARG A 77 26.16 -0.70 10.01
C ARG A 77 27.32 -1.45 9.37
N LEU A 78 27.37 -1.45 8.04
CA LEU A 78 28.45 -2.10 7.30
C LEU A 78 29.81 -1.44 7.56
N GLN A 79 29.86 -0.11 7.58
CA GLN A 79 31.09 0.64 7.90
C GLN A 79 31.58 0.36 9.33
N ARG A 80 30.68 0.29 10.32
CA ARG A 80 31.03 -0.10 11.69
C ARG A 80 31.62 -1.52 11.75
N LYS A 81 31.03 -2.47 11.02
CA LYS A 81 31.55 -3.85 10.93
C LYS A 81 32.96 -3.85 10.31
N ARG A 82 33.14 -3.16 9.17
CA ARG A 82 34.44 -3.03 8.51
C ARG A 82 35.50 -2.36 9.40
N ARG A 83 35.13 -1.32 10.15
CA ARG A 83 36.04 -0.63 11.10
C ARG A 83 36.49 -1.57 12.22
N LYS A 84 35.58 -2.34 12.81
CA LYS A 84 35.92 -3.35 13.83
C LYS A 84 36.85 -4.42 13.28
N MET A 85 36.63 -4.91 12.05
CA MET A 85 37.53 -5.91 11.45
C MET A 85 38.93 -5.32 11.20
N ARG A 86 39.03 -4.08 10.72
CA ARG A 86 40.32 -3.41 10.52
C ARG A 86 41.10 -3.18 11.82
N GLN A 87 40.41 -2.94 12.93
CA GLN A 87 41.03 -2.78 14.26
C GLN A 87 41.50 -4.10 14.86
N ARG A 88 40.90 -5.24 14.46
CA ARG A 88 41.33 -6.59 14.90
C ARG A 88 42.46 -7.18 14.05
N SER A 89 42.71 -6.58 12.89
CA SER A 89 43.73 -6.97 11.93
C SER A 89 44.99 -6.09 12.02
N LYS A 90 44.99 -5.13 12.95
CA LYS A 90 46.17 -4.43 13.45
C LYS A 90 46.53 -5.06 14.78
#